data_AF-A0ABD5U6Z0-F1
#
_entry.id   AF-A0ABD5U6Z0-F1
#
_cell.length_a   1.000
_cell.length_b   1.000
_cell.length_c   1.000
_cell.angle_alpha   90.00
_cell.angle_beta   90.00
_cell.angle_gamma   90.00
#
_symmetry.space_group_name_H-M   'P 1'
#
loop_
_entity.id
_entity.type
_entity.pdbx_description
1 polymer ?
#
loop_
_entity_poly.entity_id
_entity_poly.type
_entity_poly.pdbx_seq_one_letter_code
_entity_poly.pdbx_strand_id
1 'polypeptide(L)'
;MDVETGMRQIDEAVRNTVGAQNYDEGTEAEYRQVLKEVESIAGGGAVEDVVGWISGEVRGEESLPSKNAVEERAAQICRDYDEEIPSSSRLANA
;
A
#
# COMPACT_ATOMS: atom_id res chain seq x y z
N MET A 1 8.45 8.93 -2.96
CA MET A 1 8.16 8.88 -1.51
C MET A 1 8.81 7.65 -0.91
N ASP A 2 9.42 7.78 0.27
CA ASP A 2 9.93 6.63 1.04
C ASP A 2 8.80 5.88 1.77
N VAL A 3 8.95 4.57 1.94
CA VAL A 3 7.96 3.74 2.64
C VAL A 3 7.58 4.28 4.02
N GLU A 4 8.54 4.79 4.80
CA GLU A 4 8.26 5.31 6.15
C GLU A 4 7.32 6.53 6.13
N THR A 5 7.48 7.39 5.12
CA THR A 5 6.59 8.55 4.93
C THR A 5 5.21 8.10 4.49
N GLY A 6 5.15 7.10 3.61
CA GLY A 6 3.89 6.48 3.17
C GLY A 6 3.10 5.87 4.33
N MET A 7 3.78 5.09 5.18
CA MET A 7 3.18 4.45 6.34
C MET A 7 2.60 5.46 7.35
N ARG A 8 3.27 6.59 7.59
CA ARG A 8 2.71 7.65 8.45
C ARG A 8 1.43 8.25 7.88
N GLN A 9 1.33 8.42 6.57
CA GLN A 9 0.12 8.95 5.95
C GLN A 9 -1.05 7.98 6.07
N ILE A 10 -0.79 6.68 5.90
CA ILE A 10 -1.81 5.66 6.10
C ILE A 10 -2.25 5.63 7.56
N ASP A 11 -1.32 5.58 8.52
CA ASP A 11 -1.63 5.62 9.95
C ASP A 11 -2.48 6.87 10.30
N GLU A 12 -2.11 8.05 9.80
CA GLU A 12 -2.87 9.27 10.02
C GLU A 12 -4.28 9.20 9.40
N ALA A 13 -4.42 8.71 8.17
CA ALA A 13 -5.70 8.56 7.49
C ALA A 13 -6.63 7.59 8.24
N VAL A 14 -6.07 6.47 8.71
CA VAL A 14 -6.81 5.44 9.43
C VAL A 14 -7.22 5.93 10.82
N ARG A 15 -6.32 6.59 11.56
CA ARG A 15 -6.64 7.19 12.86
C ARG A 15 -7.74 8.24 12.77
N ASN A 16 -7.73 9.06 11.71
CA ASN A 16 -8.73 10.10 11.51
C ASN A 16 -10.10 9.55 11.04
N THR A 17 -10.12 8.42 10.32
CA THR A 17 -11.36 7.92 9.70
C THR A 17 -11.95 6.71 10.43
N VAL A 18 -11.22 5.60 10.46
CA VAL A 18 -11.71 4.29 10.96
C VAL A 18 -11.41 4.08 12.45
N GLY A 19 -10.51 4.89 12.99
CA GLY A 19 -10.01 4.78 14.36
C GLY A 19 -8.85 3.79 14.48
N ALA A 20 -7.87 4.14 15.32
CA ALA A 20 -6.60 3.40 15.51
C ALA A 20 -6.80 1.91 15.88
N GLN A 21 -7.93 1.58 16.49
CA GLN A 21 -8.30 0.24 16.93
C GLN A 21 -8.58 -0.77 15.80
N ASN A 22 -8.73 -0.32 14.55
CA ASN A 22 -8.79 -1.20 13.38
C ASN A 22 -7.41 -1.36 12.68
N TYR A 23 -6.39 -0.63 13.14
CA TYR A 23 -5.05 -0.61 12.55
C TYR A 23 -4.06 -1.32 13.48
N ASP A 24 -4.03 -2.64 13.40
CA ASP A 24 -3.10 -3.47 14.18
C ASP A 24 -1.68 -3.50 13.59
N GLU A 25 -0.68 -3.78 14.43
CA GLU A 25 0.73 -3.97 14.03
C GLU A 25 0.88 -5.00 12.90
N GLY A 26 -0.02 -5.99 12.81
CA GLY A 26 -0.05 -6.96 11.73
C GLY A 26 -0.32 -6.31 10.37
N THR A 27 -1.39 -5.52 10.28
CA THR A 27 -1.77 -4.79 9.06
C THR A 27 -0.70 -3.76 8.69
N GLU A 28 -0.14 -3.05 9.67
CA GLU A 28 0.96 -2.12 9.47
C GLU A 28 2.18 -2.83 8.84
N ALA A 29 2.59 -3.97 9.40
CA ALA A 29 3.72 -4.74 8.88
C ALA A 29 3.48 -5.26 7.46
N GLU A 30 2.24 -5.67 7.14
CA GLU A 30 1.88 -6.14 5.81
C GLU A 30 1.93 -5.02 4.78
N TYR A 31 1.34 -3.86 5.07
CA TYR A 31 1.40 -2.70 4.17
C TYR A 31 2.84 -2.26 3.95
N ARG A 32 3.65 -2.24 5.01
CA ARG A 32 5.07 -1.90 4.91
C ARG A 32 5.83 -2.87 3.99
N GLN A 33 5.51 -4.17 4.04
CA GLN A 33 6.13 -5.15 3.15
C GLN A 33 5.76 -4.90 1.69
N VAL A 34 4.47 -4.65 1.40
CA VAL A 34 4.01 -4.35 0.04
C VAL A 34 4.67 -3.08 -0.49
N LEU A 35 4.66 -1.99 0.28
CA LEU A 35 5.27 -0.73 -0.13
C LEU A 35 6.78 -0.86 -0.36
N LYS A 36 7.49 -1.68 0.42
CA LYS A 36 8.92 -1.96 0.17
C LYS A 36 9.15 -2.73 -1.13
N GLU A 37 8.28 -3.68 -1.47
CA GLU A 37 8.37 -4.37 -2.76
C GLU A 37 8.10 -3.41 -3.91
N VAL A 38 7.06 -2.59 -3.80
CA VAL A 38 6.74 -1.55 -4.80
C VAL A 38 7.91 -0.58 -4.96
N GLU A 39 8.48 -0.08 -3.86
CA GLU A 39 9.65 0.80 -3.88
C GLU A 39 10.84 0.13 -4.57
N SER A 40 11.06 -1.15 -4.34
CA SER A 40 12.16 -1.89 -4.94
C SER A 40 11.95 -2.20 -6.43
N ILE A 41 10.70 -2.24 -6.89
CA ILE A 41 10.34 -2.51 -8.28
C ILE A 41 10.20 -1.18 -9.02
N ALA A 42 9.13 -0.45 -8.76
CA ALA A 42 8.76 0.77 -9.49
C ALA A 42 9.22 2.08 -8.82
N GLY A 43 9.91 2.00 -7.68
CA GLY A 43 10.44 3.17 -7.00
C GLY A 43 9.42 3.93 -6.15
N GLY A 44 9.86 5.04 -5.58
CA GLY A 44 9.06 5.83 -4.65
C GLY A 44 7.85 6.54 -5.26
N GLY A 45 7.73 6.61 -6.60
CA GLY A 45 6.54 7.15 -7.27
C GLY A 45 5.35 6.22 -7.12
N ALA A 46 5.55 4.94 -7.46
CA ALA A 46 4.53 3.91 -7.30
C ALA A 46 4.11 3.72 -5.82
N VAL A 47 5.04 3.88 -4.88
CA VAL A 47 4.73 3.88 -3.43
C VAL A 47 3.72 4.98 -3.07
N GLU A 48 3.90 6.19 -3.63
CA GLU A 48 3.01 7.32 -3.38
C GLU A 48 1.61 7.06 -3.92
N ASP A 49 1.50 6.48 -5.12
CA ASP A 49 0.22 6.06 -5.71
C ASP A 49 -0.50 5.01 -4.85
N VAL A 50 0.21 3.99 -4.37
CA VAL A 50 -0.38 2.95 -3.50
C VAL A 50 -0.86 3.55 -2.18
N VAL A 51 -0.05 4.39 -1.54
CA VAL A 51 -0.39 5.08 -0.28
C VAL A 51 -1.60 5.99 -0.48
N GLY A 52 -1.64 6.72 -1.59
CA GLY A 52 -2.74 7.59 -1.96
C GLY A 52 -4.05 6.82 -2.13
N TRP A 53 -3.99 5.66 -2.79
CA TRP A 53 -5.14 4.78 -2.93
C TRP A 53 -5.62 4.22 -1.59
N ILE A 54 -4.74 3.65 -0.76
CA ILE A 54 -5.10 3.12 0.58
C ILE A 54 -5.76 4.21 1.42
N SER A 55 -5.17 5.40 1.46
CA SER A 55 -5.70 6.54 2.21
C SER A 55 -7.06 7.00 1.65
N GLY A 56 -7.26 6.88 0.34
CA GLY A 56 -8.52 7.15 -0.34
C GLY A 56 -9.62 6.15 0.05
N GLU A 57 -9.33 4.86 -0.01
CA GLU A 57 -10.27 3.80 0.40
C GLU A 57 -10.67 3.95 1.86
N VAL A 58 -9.69 4.19 2.74
CA VAL A 58 -9.91 4.44 4.16
C VAL A 58 -10.87 5.60 4.38
N ARG A 59 -10.74 6.69 3.62
CA ARG A 59 -11.61 7.88 3.72
C ARG A 59 -12.97 7.69 3.06
N GLY A 60 -13.05 6.88 2.01
CA GLY A 60 -14.24 6.70 1.19
C GLY A 60 -15.16 5.59 1.68
N GLU A 61 -14.60 4.42 1.95
CA GLU A 61 -15.34 3.24 2.44
C GLU A 61 -15.39 3.17 3.97
N GLU A 62 -14.73 4.11 4.67
CA GLU A 62 -14.57 4.11 6.13
C GLU A 62 -14.05 2.76 6.63
N SER A 63 -13.18 2.10 5.85
CA SER A 63 -12.66 0.77 6.11
C SER A 63 -11.26 0.59 5.54
N LEU A 64 -10.48 -0.30 6.14
CA LEU A 64 -9.15 -0.65 5.66
C LEU A 64 -9.24 -1.64 4.49
N PRO A 65 -8.54 -1.38 3.37
CA PRO A 65 -8.48 -2.35 2.29
C PRO A 65 -7.79 -3.64 2.76
N SER A 66 -8.33 -4.77 2.34
CA SER A 66 -7.73 -6.08 2.63
C SER A 66 -6.38 -6.21 1.95
N LYS A 67 -5.46 -6.97 2.56
CA LYS A 67 -4.13 -7.24 2.01
C LYS A 67 -4.15 -7.60 0.51
N ASN A 68 -5.03 -8.52 0.11
CA ASN A 68 -5.13 -8.96 -1.28
C ASN A 68 -5.44 -7.80 -2.23
N ALA A 69 -6.35 -6.91 -1.84
CA ALA A 69 -6.69 -5.72 -2.62
C ALA A 69 -5.51 -4.74 -2.72
N VAL A 70 -4.73 -4.60 -1.65
CA VAL A 70 -3.50 -3.78 -1.64
C VAL A 70 -2.44 -4.38 -2.55
N GLU A 71 -2.23 -5.70 -2.52
CA GLU A 71 -1.31 -6.42 -3.40
C GLU A 71 -1.74 -6.32 -4.88
N GLU A 72 -3.02 -6.55 -5.19
CA GLU A 72 -3.59 -6.41 -6.53
C GLU A 72 -3.40 -5.00 -7.07
N ARG A 73 -3.69 -4.00 -6.24
CA ARG A 73 -3.55 -2.59 -6.64
C ARG A 73 -2.09 -2.19 -6.82
N ALA A 74 -1.21 -2.63 -5.93
CA ALA A 74 0.23 -2.41 -6.03
C ALA A 74 0.80 -3.04 -7.31
N ALA A 75 0.40 -4.27 -7.64
CA ALA A 75 0.78 -4.91 -8.89
C ALA A 75 0.28 -4.14 -10.11
N GLN A 76 -0.96 -3.65 -10.06
CA GLN A 76 -1.51 -2.82 -11.13
C GLN A 76 -0.73 -1.52 -11.31
N ILE A 77 -0.35 -0.84 -10.23
CA ILE A 77 0.46 0.39 -10.27
C ILE A 77 1.86 0.09 -10.82
N CYS A 78 2.53 -0.96 -10.37
CA CYS A 78 3.83 -1.34 -10.93
C CYS A 78 3.75 -1.57 -12.46
N ARG A 79 2.68 -2.21 -12.94
CA ARG A 79 2.43 -2.39 -14.39
C ARG A 79 2.15 -1.05 -15.12
N ASP A 80 1.49 -0.10 -14.47
CA ASP A 80 1.21 1.24 -15.04
C ASP A 80 2.49 2.06 -15.22
N TYR A 81 3.47 1.87 -14.34
CA TYR A 81 4.81 2.43 -14.46
C TYR A 81 5.69 1.72 -15.52
N ASP A 82 5.12 0.80 -16.30
CA ASP A 82 5.80 -0.03 -17.32
C ASP A 82 6.93 -0.91 -16.74
N GLU A 83 6.86 -1.22 -15.43
CA GLU A 83 7.87 -2.01 -14.75
C GLU A 83 7.52 -3.50 -14.71
N GLU A 84 8.50 -4.35 -15.02
CA GLU A 84 8.35 -5.79 -14.94
C GLU A 84 8.39 -6.27 -13.49
N ILE A 85 7.24 -6.71 -12.98
CA ILE A 85 7.17 -7.32 -11.66
C ILE A 85 7.91 -8.67 -11.71
N PRO A 86 9.01 -8.83 -10.94
CA PRO A 86 9.76 -10.08 -10.96
C PRO A 86 8.89 -11.22 -10.40
N SER A 87 8.95 -12.40 -10.99
CA SER A 87 8.13 -13.57 -10.56
C SER A 87 8.39 -14.03 -9.12
N SER A 88 9.48 -13.57 -8.49
CA SER A 88 9.77 -13.79 -7.07
C SER A 88 9.13 -12.76 -6.14
N SER A 89 8.53 -11.70 -6.67
CA SER A 89 7.78 -10.72 -5.88
C SER A 89 6.38 -11.25 -5.56
N ARG A 90 5.87 -10.88 -4.38
CA ARG A 90 4.49 -11.17 -4.00
C ARG A 90 3.49 -10.59 -4.98
N LEU A 91 3.80 -9.43 -5.53
CA LEU A 91 2.97 -8.74 -6.51
C LEU A 91 2.85 -9.52 -7.84
N ALA A 92 3.70 -10.51 -8.08
CA ALA A 92 3.61 -11.33 -9.29
C ALA A 92 2.47 -12.35 -9.25
N ASN A 93 2.00 -12.72 -8.05
CA ASN A 93 0.89 -13.66 -7.85
C ASN A 93 -0.38 -12.97 -7.32
N ALA A 94 -0.38 -11.63 -7.27
CA ALA A 94 -1.52 -10.81 -6.92
C ALA A 94 -2.50 -10.73 -8.10
#